data_AF-A0A5B9VUM9-F1
#
_entry.id   AF-A0A5B9VUM9-F1
#
_cell.length_a   1.000
_cell.length_b   1.000
_cell.length_c   1.000
_cell.angle_alpha   90.00
_cell.angle_beta   90.00
_cell.angle_gamma   90.00
#
_symmetry.space_group_name_H-M   'P 1'
#
loop_
_entity.id
_entity.type
_entity.pdbx_description
1 polymer ?
#
loop_
_entity_poly.entity_id
_entity_poly.type
_entity_poly.pdbx_seq_one_letter_code
_entity_poly.pdbx_strand_id
1 'polypeptide(L)'
;MNRPVTLDLNGHVAIRGRGGDSGPSAWLILNRSSYTGAPVSESLDRTFLLRAVDLGFDELAVADPSTPIVCRRPDRTYAWQPLYPAPAPAAAPDATLIDSRHQSSECSEAPSPRRTMIDPITPVGREAPDRDAHPASASGLAELIREVEGVHAQVAAARASLARLIAGLRRLRSSRGCWPTR
;
A
#
# COMPACT_ATOMS: atom_id res chain seq x y z
N MET A 1 1.73 -12.19 -8.21
CA MET A 1 2.08 -10.79 -7.89
C MET A 1 1.37 -10.45 -6.60
N ASN A 2 2.10 -10.03 -5.56
CA ASN A 2 1.51 -9.60 -4.30
C ASN A 2 0.81 -8.25 -4.51
N ARG A 3 -0.39 -8.07 -3.95
CA ARG A 3 -1.16 -6.81 -4.06
C ARG A 3 -1.40 -6.23 -2.67
N PRO A 4 -0.40 -5.53 -2.09
CA PRO A 4 -0.45 -5.09 -0.70
C PRO A 4 -1.53 -4.03 -0.48
N VAL A 5 -2.28 -4.20 0.58
CA VAL A 5 -3.14 -3.20 1.20
C VAL A 5 -2.84 -3.16 2.69
N THR A 6 -3.09 -2.03 3.33
CA THR A 6 -2.93 -1.87 4.77
C THR A 6 -4.28 -1.79 5.45
N LEU A 7 -4.48 -2.62 6.47
CA LEU A 7 -5.56 -2.49 7.42
C LEU A 7 -5.09 -1.57 8.55
N ASP A 8 -5.75 -0.44 8.71
CA ASP A 8 -5.49 0.54 9.77
C ASP A 8 -6.64 0.49 10.79
N LEU A 9 -6.28 0.14 12.04
CA LEU A 9 -7.16 0.03 13.20
C LEU A 9 -6.77 1.05 14.26
N ASN A 10 -6.50 2.30 13.87
CA ASN A 10 -6.13 3.39 14.77
C ASN A 10 -7.24 4.46 14.88
N GLY A 11 -8.18 4.25 15.80
CA GLY A 11 -9.31 5.15 16.06
C GLY A 11 -10.48 5.02 15.06
N HIS A 12 -10.26 4.39 13.92
CA HIS A 12 -11.28 4.04 12.92
C HIS A 12 -10.81 2.79 12.14
N VAL A 13 -11.74 2.09 11.49
CA VAL A 13 -11.40 0.94 10.64
C VAL A 13 -11.24 1.44 9.19
N ALA A 14 -10.02 1.38 8.66
CA ALA A 14 -9.74 1.79 7.29
C ALA A 14 -8.89 0.76 6.54
N ILE A 15 -9.13 0.64 5.24
CA ILE A 15 -8.27 -0.12 4.32
C ILE A 15 -7.62 0.87 3.36
N ARG A 16 -6.30 0.80 3.27
CA ARG A 16 -5.50 1.67 2.43
C ARG A 16 -4.84 0.86 1.33
N GLY A 17 -4.96 1.31 0.09
CA GLY A 17 -4.43 0.59 -1.05
C GLY A 17 -3.98 1.51 -2.17
N ARG A 18 -3.30 0.96 -3.17
CA ARG A 18 -2.89 1.65 -4.38
C ARG A 18 -3.45 0.93 -5.62
N GLY A 19 -3.91 1.70 -6.60
CA GLY A 19 -4.36 1.18 -7.90
C GLY A 19 -3.21 0.65 -8.74
N GLY A 20 -2.69 -0.54 -8.43
CA GLY A 20 -1.46 -1.06 -9.07
C GLY A 20 -0.20 -0.34 -8.55
N ASP A 21 0.96 -0.64 -9.15
CA ASP A 21 2.25 -0.20 -8.60
C ASP A 21 2.41 1.34 -8.60
N SER A 22 1.84 2.04 -9.59
CA SER A 22 1.95 3.50 -9.73
C SER A 22 0.62 4.26 -9.67
N GLY A 23 -0.53 3.60 -9.49
CA GLY A 23 -1.83 4.30 -9.51
C GLY A 23 -2.14 5.12 -8.25
N PRO A 24 -3.31 5.78 -8.19
CA PRO A 24 -3.69 6.58 -7.06
C PRO A 24 -3.83 5.72 -5.78
N SER A 25 -3.47 6.32 -4.65
CA SER A 25 -3.76 5.75 -3.33
C SER A 25 -5.20 6.03 -2.94
N ALA A 26 -5.88 5.06 -2.34
CA ALA A 26 -7.25 5.19 -1.85
C ALA A 26 -7.36 4.73 -0.40
N TRP A 27 -8.25 5.37 0.34
CA TRP A 27 -8.62 5.05 1.71
C TRP A 27 -10.08 4.64 1.71
N LEU A 28 -10.35 3.39 2.03
CA LEU A 28 -11.70 2.89 2.25
C LEU A 28 -12.00 2.94 3.75
N ILE A 29 -12.83 3.89 4.16
CA ILE A 29 -13.28 4.01 5.56
C ILE A 29 -14.48 3.08 5.76
N LEU A 30 -14.32 2.12 6.67
CA LEU A 30 -15.34 1.13 6.99
C LEU A 30 -16.19 1.61 8.18
N ASN A 31 -17.03 2.62 7.94
CA ASN A 31 -17.89 3.22 8.98
C ASN A 31 -18.95 2.30 9.60
N ARG A 32 -19.19 1.13 9.00
CA ARG A 32 -20.07 0.09 9.53
C ARG A 32 -19.30 -1.00 10.29
N SER A 33 -17.99 -0.85 10.40
CA SER A 33 -17.11 -1.78 11.08
C SER A 33 -16.54 -1.12 12.33
N SER A 34 -16.32 -1.94 13.35
CA SER A 34 -15.67 -1.55 14.58
C SER A 34 -14.51 -2.50 14.86
N TYR A 35 -13.53 -2.04 15.62
CA TYR A 35 -12.47 -2.89 16.14
C TYR A 35 -12.39 -2.76 17.65
N THR A 36 -11.83 -3.77 18.30
CA THR A 36 -11.51 -3.76 19.73
C THR A 36 -10.06 -4.19 19.90
N GLY A 37 -9.41 -3.73 20.98
CA GLY A 37 -8.01 -4.03 21.25
C GLY A 37 -7.05 -2.87 20.95
N ALA A 38 -5.76 -3.19 20.88
CA ALA A 38 -4.71 -2.20 20.66
C ALA A 38 -4.73 -1.67 19.21
N PRO A 39 -4.41 -0.38 18.99
CA PRO A 39 -4.23 0.14 17.65
C PRO A 39 -3.17 -0.65 16.88
N VAL A 40 -3.50 -1.05 15.66
CA VAL A 40 -2.59 -1.82 14.81
C VAL A 40 -2.73 -1.40 13.35
N SER A 41 -1.64 -1.46 12.60
CA SER A 41 -1.60 -1.18 11.17
C SER A 41 -0.84 -2.29 10.47
N GLU A 42 -1.54 -3.21 9.82
CA GLU A 42 -0.94 -4.40 9.19
C GLU A 42 -1.03 -4.37 7.67
N SER A 43 0.00 -4.86 7.00
CA SER A 43 0.01 -5.05 5.55
C SER A 43 -0.44 -6.46 5.18
N LEU A 44 -1.34 -6.58 4.21
CA LEU A 44 -1.96 -7.84 3.80
C LEU A 44 -2.19 -7.88 2.29
N ASP A 45 -2.23 -9.09 1.71
CA ASP A 45 -2.57 -9.22 0.28
C ASP A 45 -4.08 -9.07 0.10
N ARG A 46 -4.48 -8.12 -0.73
CA ARG A 46 -5.90 -7.83 -0.99
C ARG A 46 -6.67 -9.05 -1.51
N THR A 47 -6.00 -10.00 -2.14
CA THR A 47 -6.62 -11.20 -2.71
C THR A 47 -7.18 -12.11 -1.62
N PHE A 48 -6.47 -12.22 -0.49
CA PHE A 48 -6.96 -12.99 0.66
C PHE A 48 -8.09 -12.26 1.39
N LEU A 49 -7.99 -10.93 1.50
CA LEU A 49 -9.08 -10.14 2.07
C LEU A 49 -10.36 -10.24 1.25
N LEU A 50 -10.28 -10.10 -0.07
CA LEU A 50 -11.42 -10.27 -0.97
C LEU A 50 -12.02 -11.67 -0.85
N ARG A 51 -11.17 -12.71 -0.80
CA ARG A 51 -11.65 -14.08 -0.59
C ARG A 51 -12.35 -14.26 0.75
N ALA A 52 -11.90 -13.61 1.82
CA ALA A 52 -12.59 -13.66 3.11
C ALA A 52 -14.01 -13.06 3.00
N VAL A 53 -14.13 -11.92 2.31
CA VAL A 53 -15.43 -11.28 2.05
C VAL A 53 -16.31 -12.17 1.18
N ASP A 54 -15.79 -12.77 0.11
CA ASP A 54 -16.52 -13.66 -0.79
C ASP A 54 -17.01 -14.94 -0.06
N LEU A 55 -16.24 -15.42 0.92
CA LEU A 55 -16.62 -16.53 1.78
C LEU A 55 -17.65 -16.14 2.86
N GLY A 56 -18.01 -14.86 2.93
CA GLY A 56 -19.01 -14.31 3.83
C GLY A 56 -18.49 -14.06 5.25
N PHE A 57 -17.17 -13.93 5.46
CA PHE A 57 -16.66 -13.54 6.78
C PHE A 57 -16.84 -12.04 7.00
N ASP A 58 -17.25 -11.71 8.21
CA ASP A 58 -17.53 -10.36 8.72
C ASP A 58 -16.64 -9.97 9.90
N GLU A 59 -15.94 -10.94 10.51
CA GLU A 59 -15.00 -10.72 11.60
C GLU A 59 -13.57 -11.15 11.21
N LEU A 60 -12.60 -10.32 11.57
CA LEU A 60 -11.17 -10.56 11.40
C LEU A 60 -10.46 -10.41 12.74
N ALA A 61 -9.64 -11.40 13.10
CA ALA A 61 -8.76 -11.34 14.26
C ALA A 61 -7.31 -11.10 13.81
N VAL A 62 -6.70 -10.05 14.38
CA VAL A 62 -5.29 -9.67 14.19
C VAL A 62 -4.60 -9.72 15.54
N ALA A 63 -3.54 -10.51 15.66
CA ALA A 63 -2.79 -10.65 16.90
C ALA A 63 -1.48 -9.86 16.87
N ASP A 64 -0.61 -10.18 15.90
CA ASP A 64 0.69 -9.54 15.69
C ASP A 64 1.14 -9.73 14.24
N PRO A 65 2.13 -8.96 13.74
CA PRO A 65 2.57 -9.01 12.35
C PRO A 65 3.14 -10.37 11.89
N SER A 66 3.53 -11.23 12.84
CA SER A 66 4.10 -12.56 12.56
C SER A 66 3.09 -13.70 12.65
N THR A 67 1.90 -13.43 13.19
CA THR A 67 0.81 -14.39 13.36
C THR A 67 -0.20 -14.26 12.22
N PRO A 68 -0.76 -15.38 11.73
CA PRO A 68 -1.81 -15.34 10.71
C PRO A 68 -3.01 -14.49 11.12
N ILE A 69 -3.57 -13.77 10.15
CA ILE A 69 -4.90 -13.17 10.29
C ILE A 69 -5.92 -14.31 10.21
N VAL A 70 -6.90 -14.31 11.11
CA VAL A 70 -7.89 -15.39 11.19
C VAL A 70 -9.30 -14.84 11.14
N CYS A 71 -10.11 -15.40 10.26
CA CYS A 71 -11.57 -15.25 10.22
C CYS A 71 -12.20 -16.54 10.72
N ARG A 72 -13.16 -16.45 11.65
CA ARG A 72 -13.84 -17.61 12.22
C ARG A 72 -15.35 -17.48 12.09
N ARG A 73 -15.99 -18.58 11.72
CA ARG A 73 -17.43 -18.81 11.82
C ARG A 73 -17.67 -20.20 12.41
N PRO A 74 -18.90 -20.53 12.85
CA PRO A 74 -19.18 -21.83 13.46
C PRO A 74 -18.82 -23.03 12.56
N ASP A 75 -18.93 -22.87 11.24
CA ASP A 75 -18.78 -23.94 10.24
C ASP A 75 -17.45 -23.90 9.47
N ARG A 76 -16.67 -22.83 9.61
CA ARG A 76 -15.46 -22.61 8.79
C ARG A 76 -14.47 -21.66 9.45
N THR A 77 -13.19 -21.89 9.19
CA THR A 77 -12.09 -20.99 9.54
C THR A 77 -11.29 -20.68 8.30
N TYR A 78 -10.95 -19.41 8.11
CA TYR A 78 -10.08 -18.97 7.03
C TYR A 78 -8.93 -18.16 7.63
N ALA A 79 -7.70 -18.48 7.23
CA ALA A 79 -6.51 -17.82 7.76
C ALA A 79 -5.48 -17.62 6.66
N TRP A 80 -4.72 -16.54 6.76
CA TRP A 80 -3.61 -16.24 5.86
C TRP A 80 -2.53 -15.45 6.59
N GLN A 81 -1.31 -15.51 6.05
CA GLN A 81 -0.18 -14.79 6.63
C GLN A 81 -0.18 -13.32 6.19
N PRO A 82 0.04 -12.35 7.10
CA PRO A 82 0.32 -10.97 6.75
C PRO A 82 1.54 -10.82 5.86
N LEU A 83 1.62 -9.70 5.16
CA LEU A 83 2.79 -9.33 4.36
C LEU A 83 3.82 -8.67 5.28
N TYR A 84 4.63 -9.49 5.95
CA TYR A 84 5.76 -9.01 6.75
C TYR A 84 7.09 -9.12 5.97
N PRO A 85 8.00 -8.14 6.04
CA PRO A 85 7.84 -6.75 6.46
C PRO A 85 7.51 -5.88 5.23
N ALA A 86 6.24 -5.79 4.84
CA ALA A 86 5.88 -4.83 3.80
C ALA A 86 5.75 -3.45 4.46
N PRO A 87 6.46 -2.41 3.97
CA PRO A 87 6.18 -1.05 4.41
C PRO A 87 4.70 -0.79 4.15
N ALA A 88 3.94 -0.48 5.21
CA ALA A 88 2.60 0.07 5.02
C ALA A 88 2.76 1.23 4.02
N PRO A 89 1.93 1.32 2.96
CA PRO A 89 1.97 2.45 2.05
C PRO A 89 2.00 3.71 2.91
N ALA A 90 2.76 4.74 2.54
CA ALA A 90 2.71 5.99 3.28
C ALA A 90 1.31 6.59 3.15
N ALA A 91 0.85 7.33 4.16
CA ALA A 91 -0.35 8.14 4.03
C ALA A 91 -0.05 9.20 2.97
N ALA A 92 -0.56 9.02 1.75
CA ALA A 92 -0.44 10.04 0.71
C ALA A 92 -1.50 11.12 0.96
N PRO A 93 -1.13 12.41 0.95
CA PRO A 93 -2.08 13.50 1.19
C PRO A 93 -3.19 13.57 0.13
N ASP A 94 -2.92 13.12 -1.09
CA ASP A 94 -3.87 13.14 -2.21
C ASP A 94 -4.66 11.82 -2.37
N ALA A 95 -4.82 11.07 -1.28
CA ALA A 95 -5.51 9.80 -1.37
C ALA A 95 -7.03 9.98 -1.48
N THR A 96 -7.65 9.29 -2.44
CA THR A 96 -9.10 9.29 -2.60
C THR A 96 -9.76 8.63 -1.40
N LEU A 97 -10.62 9.36 -0.70
CA LEU A 97 -11.41 8.83 0.41
C LEU A 97 -12.71 8.21 -0.12
N ILE A 98 -12.92 6.94 0.18
CA ILE A 98 -14.12 6.18 -0.12
C ILE A 98 -14.77 5.83 1.22
N ASP A 99 -16.00 6.29 1.43
CA ASP A 99 -16.77 5.99 2.63
C ASP A 99 -17.70 4.80 2.36
N SER A 100 -17.69 3.76 3.20
CA SER A 100 -18.60 2.61 3.04
C SER A 100 -20.09 2.97 3.13
N ARG A 101 -20.45 4.14 3.66
CA ARG A 101 -21.82 4.69 3.65
C ARG A 101 -22.20 5.30 2.32
N HIS A 102 -21.23 5.78 1.54
CA HIS A 102 -21.43 6.41 0.25
C HIS A 102 -20.92 5.47 -0.84
N GLN A 103 -21.81 4.62 -1.33
CA GLN A 103 -21.59 3.99 -2.62
C GLN A 103 -21.63 5.13 -3.65
N SER A 104 -20.47 5.68 -4.01
CA SER A 104 -20.36 6.67 -5.07
C SER A 104 -20.81 6.00 -6.36
N SER A 105 -22.09 6.21 -6.68
CA SER A 105 -22.67 5.94 -7.98
C SER A 105 -22.09 6.95 -8.95
N GLU A 106 -20.85 6.73 -9.36
CA GLU A 106 -20.31 7.31 -10.58
C GLU A 106 -19.96 6.15 -11.53
N CYS A 107 -20.99 5.39 -11.88
CA CYS A 107 -21.04 4.82 -13.21
C CYS A 107 -21.24 6.02 -14.15
N SER A 108 -20.15 6.68 -14.53
CA SER A 108 -20.19 7.69 -15.59
C SER A 108 -20.36 6.92 -16.89
N GLU A 109 -21.62 6.74 -17.26
CA GLU A 109 -22.07 6.28 -18.56
C GLU A 109 -21.51 7.24 -19.61
N ALA A 110 -20.36 6.89 -20.18
CA ALA A 110 -19.81 7.62 -21.31
C ALA A 110 -20.81 7.54 -22.47
N PRO A 111 -21.28 8.67 -23.04
CA PRO A 111 -22.19 8.63 -24.16
C PRO A 111 -21.46 8.02 -25.36
N SER A 112 -21.99 6.88 -25.85
CA SER A 112 -21.53 6.21 -27.06
C SER A 112 -21.54 7.18 -28.25
N PRO A 113 -20.40 7.44 -28.92
CA PRO A 113 -20.44 8.17 -30.18
C PRO A 113 -21.03 7.26 -31.27
N ARG A 114 -22.14 7.73 -31.84
CA ARG A 114 -22.83 7.16 -33.00
C ARG A 114 -21.85 6.86 -34.15
N ARG A 115 -21.91 5.61 -34.62
CA ARG A 115 -21.44 5.20 -35.95
C ARG A 115 -22.00 6.12 -37.03
N THR A 116 -21.14 6.64 -37.91
CA THR A 116 -21.53 7.06 -39.27
C THR A 116 -20.57 6.40 -40.27
N MET A 117 -21.16 5.93 -41.37
CA MET A 117 -20.61 5.08 -42.43
C MET A 117 -19.43 5.67 -43.22
N ILE A 118 -18.73 4.75 -43.88
CA ILE A 118 -17.55 4.86 -44.75
C ILE A 118 -17.98 5.15 -46.20
N ASP A 119 -17.16 5.90 -46.97
CA ASP A 119 -16.65 5.61 -48.34
C ASP A 119 -16.20 6.91 -49.08
N PRO A 120 -15.41 6.87 -50.17
CA PRO A 120 -14.14 6.16 -50.41
C PRO A 120 -13.01 7.11 -50.96
N ILE A 121 -11.84 6.50 -51.21
CA ILE A 121 -10.47 7.02 -51.44
C ILE A 121 -10.25 7.78 -52.78
N THR A 122 -9.27 8.71 -52.84
CA THR A 122 -8.21 8.76 -53.89
C THR A 122 -7.04 9.72 -53.53
N PRO A 123 -5.82 9.52 -54.08
CA PRO A 123 -4.54 9.81 -53.42
C PRO A 123 -3.72 10.95 -54.05
N VAL A 124 -2.68 11.40 -53.33
CA VAL A 124 -1.40 12.04 -53.74
C VAL A 124 -0.97 13.01 -52.61
N GLY A 125 0.24 13.03 -52.05
CA GLY A 125 1.46 12.30 -52.30
C GLY A 125 2.49 12.62 -51.20
N ARG A 126 3.50 11.74 -51.09
CA ARG A 126 4.91 11.95 -50.70
C ARG A 126 5.23 13.05 -49.66
N GLU A 127 5.70 12.64 -48.47
CA GLU A 127 7.12 12.69 -48.06
C GLU A 127 7.27 12.33 -46.56
N ALA A 128 8.24 11.44 -46.27
CA ALA A 128 8.81 11.22 -44.94
C ALA A 128 10.05 12.13 -44.81
N PRO A 129 10.34 12.70 -43.64
CA PRO A 129 11.27 12.07 -42.67
C PRO A 129 10.83 12.39 -41.22
N ASP A 130 11.44 12.01 -40.11
CA ASP A 130 12.73 11.45 -39.76
C ASP A 130 12.53 10.69 -38.45
N ARG A 131 13.25 9.58 -38.27
CA ARG A 131 13.33 8.86 -36.99
C ARG A 131 14.47 9.49 -36.21
N ASP A 132 14.16 10.52 -35.42
CA ASP A 132 15.07 10.96 -34.37
C ASP A 132 15.06 9.96 -33.22
N ALA A 133 16.03 9.04 -33.29
CA ALA A 133 16.49 8.25 -32.17
C ALA A 133 16.86 9.20 -31.02
N HIS A 134 16.06 9.20 -29.95
CA HIS A 134 16.51 9.73 -28.67
C HIS A 134 17.70 8.87 -28.19
N PRO A 135 18.92 9.39 -28.02
CA PRO A 135 19.89 8.72 -27.20
C PRO A 135 19.38 8.82 -25.76
N ALA A 136 18.84 7.72 -25.23
CA ALA A 136 18.68 7.54 -23.80
C ALA A 136 20.09 7.66 -23.19
N SER A 137 20.42 8.87 -22.75
CA SER A 137 21.75 9.19 -22.24
C SER A 137 22.00 8.31 -21.02
N ALA A 138 22.98 7.42 -21.11
CA ALA A 138 23.47 6.60 -20.00
C ALA A 138 23.80 7.45 -18.76
N SER A 139 24.06 8.76 -18.94
CA SER A 139 24.24 9.73 -17.87
C SER A 139 23.01 9.95 -16.99
N GLY A 140 21.79 9.87 -17.54
CA GLY A 140 20.56 10.06 -16.76
C GLY A 140 20.27 8.90 -15.82
N LEU A 141 20.49 7.67 -16.29
CA LEU A 141 20.35 6.47 -15.48
C LEU A 141 21.44 6.39 -14.40
N ALA A 142 22.68 6.75 -14.73
CA ALA A 142 23.78 6.77 -13.77
C ALA A 142 23.53 7.77 -12.63
N GLU A 143 22.96 8.95 -12.94
CA GLU A 143 22.60 9.94 -11.93
C GLU A 143 21.48 9.45 -11.01
N LEU A 144 20.47 8.77 -11.58
CA LEU A 144 19.39 8.19 -10.81
C LEU A 144 19.85 7.05 -9.89
N ILE A 145 20.78 6.21 -10.36
CA ILE A 145 21.42 5.16 -9.53
C ILE A 145 22.18 5.81 -8.37
N ARG A 146 22.97 6.85 -8.65
CA ARG A 146 23.71 7.61 -7.63
C ARG A 146 22.78 8.24 -6.59
N GLU A 147 21.63 8.74 -7.02
CA GLU A 147 20.59 9.29 -6.14
C GLU A 147 19.99 8.22 -5.22
N VAL A 148 19.63 7.05 -5.78
CA VAL A 148 19.12 5.90 -4.99
C VAL A 148 20.16 5.40 -3.99
N GLU A 149 21.43 5.30 -4.39
CA GLU A 149 22.52 4.93 -3.49
C GLU A 149 22.70 5.96 -2.36
N GLY A 150 22.54 7.24 -2.66
CA GLY A 150 22.54 8.31 -1.67
C GLY A 150 21.41 8.18 -0.65
N VAL A 151 20.19 7.88 -1.10
CA VAL A 151 19.04 7.63 -0.22
C VAL A 151 19.28 6.39 0.65
N HIS A 152 19.81 5.31 0.08
CA HIS A 152 20.15 4.09 0.82
C HIS A 152 21.17 4.37 1.93
N ALA A 153 22.21 5.17 1.65
CA ALA A 153 23.20 5.56 2.66
C ALA A 153 22.57 6.36 3.81
N GLN A 154 21.64 7.27 3.52
CA GLN A 154 20.92 8.03 4.55
C GLN A 154 20.06 7.14 5.45
N VAL A 155 19.34 6.17 4.87
CA VAL A 155 18.53 5.20 5.63
C VAL A 155 19.42 4.33 6.52
N ALA A 156 20.56 3.86 6.01
CA ALA A 156 21.52 3.08 6.79
C ALA A 156 22.07 3.87 7.98
N ALA A 157 22.42 5.15 7.77
CA ALA A 157 22.89 6.04 8.82
C ALA A 157 21.82 6.29 9.90
N ALA A 158 20.57 6.53 9.50
CA ALA A 158 19.45 6.73 10.42
C ALA A 158 19.20 5.48 11.29
N ARG A 159 19.21 4.28 10.69
CA ARG A 159 19.08 3.00 11.41
C ARG A 159 20.20 2.80 12.43
N ALA A 160 21.44 3.12 12.06
CA ALA A 160 22.59 3.04 12.97
C ALA A 160 22.48 4.05 14.14
N SER A 161 21.93 5.24 13.89
CA SER A 161 21.65 6.22 14.94
C SER A 161 20.60 5.71 15.94
N LEU A 162 19.48 5.18 15.44
CA LEU A 162 18.43 4.59 16.28
C LEU A 162 18.93 3.42 17.11
N ALA A 163 19.72 2.52 16.52
CA ALA A 163 20.31 1.38 17.23
C ALA A 163 21.17 1.84 18.43
N ARG A 164 21.98 2.90 18.24
CA ARG A 164 22.78 3.51 19.31
C ARG A 164 21.92 4.12 20.40
N LEU A 165 20.84 4.82 20.05
CA LEU A 165 19.91 5.39 21.03
C LEU A 165 19.21 4.32 21.86
N ILE A 166 18.72 3.24 21.22
CA ILE A 166 18.11 2.10 21.90
C ILE A 166 19.10 1.45 22.87
N ALA A 167 20.35 1.25 22.44
CA ALA A 167 21.40 0.70 23.30
C ALA A 167 21.70 1.63 24.49
N GLY A 168 21.75 2.94 24.27
CA GLY A 168 21.92 3.94 25.32
C GLY A 168 20.78 3.92 26.35
N LEU A 169 19.52 3.86 25.89
CA LEU A 169 18.34 3.77 26.76
C LEU A 169 18.35 2.49 27.61
N ARG A 170 18.73 1.34 27.02
CA ARG A 170 18.87 0.08 27.77
C ARG A 170 19.93 0.18 28.86
N ARG A 171 21.07 0.83 28.58
CA ARG A 171 22.14 1.05 29.56
C ARG A 171 21.67 1.91 30.73
N LEU A 172 20.92 2.99 30.45
CA LEU A 172 20.33 3.86 31.48
C LEU A 172 19.30 3.13 32.34
N ARG A 173 18.48 2.26 31.74
CA ARG A 173 17.53 1.43 32.50
C ARG A 173 18.26 0.41 33.39
N SER A 174 19.34 -0.18 32.90
CA SER A 174 20.15 -1.13 33.65
C SER A 174 20.87 -0.46 34.83
N SER A 175 21.36 0.77 34.68
CA SER A 175 22.01 1.50 35.78
C SER A 175 21.02 1.98 36.85
N ARG A 176 19.76 2.24 36.50
CA ARG A 176 18.70 2.60 37.46
C ARG A 176 18.10 1.40 38.21
N GLY A 177 18.19 0.19 37.64
CA GLY A 177 17.78 -1.05 38.29
C GLY A 177 18.81 -1.61 39.29
N CYS A 178 20.05 -1.14 39.24
CA CYS A 178 21.11 -1.50 40.20
C CYS A 178 21.21 -0.45 41.31
N TRP A 179 20.17 -0.30 42.14
CA TRP A 179 20.36 0.22 43.49
C TRP A 179 20.59 -0.97 44.42
N PRO A 180 21.72 -1.06 45.14
CA PRO A 180 21.88 -2.07 46.17
C PRO A 180 20.95 -1.70 47.32
N THR A 181 19.99 -2.57 47.63
CA THR A 181 19.43 -2.60 48.98
C THR A 181 20.49 -3.15 49.91
N ARG A 182 21.00 -2.26 50.77
CA ARG A 182 21.99 -2.40 51.85
C ARG A 182 23.43 -2.08 51.50
#